data_AF-A0A7W7Y6L7-F1
#
_entry.id   AF-A0A7W7Y6L7-F1
#
_cell.length_a   1.000
_cell.length_b   1.000
_cell.length_c   1.000
_cell.angle_alpha   90.00
_cell.angle_beta   90.00
_cell.angle_gamma   90.00
#
_symmetry.space_group_name_H-M   'P 1'
#
loop_
_entity.id
_entity.type
_entity.pdbx_description
1 polymer ?
#
loop_
_entity_poly.entity_id
_entity_poly.type
_entity_poly.pdbx_seq_one_letter_code
_entity_poly.pdbx_strand_id
1 'polypeptide(L)'
;MIPLQNLNEEHIGFLLHAGLPDDFASALGQWKGDCVFMALPNQTELFDDSAFRVLAKHKDAGEHRIVVSNDGFTISVVATAPNGAQLFVRLPDSTLGAWGKLDDATETQMGHAVRVTNQND
;
A
#
# COMPACT_ATOMS: atom_id res chain seq x y z
N MET A 1 -4.76 -2.11 8.01
CA MET A 1 -5.20 -1.88 6.63
C MET A 1 -4.71 -0.51 6.17
N ILE A 2 -4.40 -0.34 4.88
CA ILE A 2 -3.94 0.93 4.31
C ILE A 2 -4.83 1.26 3.11
N PRO A 3 -5.66 2.32 3.17
CA PRO A 3 -6.41 2.81 2.02
C PRO A 3 -5.48 3.36 0.94
N LEU A 4 -5.81 3.09 -0.32
CA LEU A 4 -5.05 3.51 -1.50
C LEU A 4 -5.94 4.36 -2.40
N GLN A 5 -5.38 5.47 -2.87
CA GLN A 5 -6.00 6.43 -3.78
C GLN A 5 -5.15 6.58 -5.04
N ASN A 6 -5.71 7.06 -6.16
CA ASN A 6 -4.92 7.50 -7.31
C ASN A 6 -4.23 8.85 -7.03
N LEU A 7 -3.59 9.45 -8.04
CA LEU A 7 -2.92 10.76 -7.93
C LEU A 7 -3.89 11.95 -7.76
N ASN A 8 -5.18 11.76 -8.02
CA ASN A 8 -6.23 12.76 -7.80
C ASN A 8 -6.91 12.58 -6.43
N GLU A 9 -6.33 11.75 -5.54
CA GLU A 9 -6.86 11.41 -4.22
C GLU A 9 -8.20 10.65 -4.25
N GLU A 10 -8.55 10.06 -5.40
CA GLU A 10 -9.76 9.26 -5.56
C GLU A 10 -9.51 7.84 -5.05
N HIS A 11 -10.40 7.33 -4.19
CA HIS A 11 -10.24 6.02 -3.58
C HIS A 11 -10.37 4.89 -4.60
N ILE A 12 -9.36 4.02 -4.66
CA ILE A 12 -9.31 2.89 -5.60
C ILE A 12 -9.19 1.52 -4.91
N GLY A 13 -8.91 1.47 -3.60
CA GLY A 13 -8.87 0.22 -2.86
C GLY A 13 -8.00 0.22 -1.60
N PHE A 14 -7.51 -0.96 -1.21
CA PHE A 14 -6.82 -1.18 0.06
C PHE A 14 -5.67 -2.20 -0.05
N LEU A 15 -4.65 -2.02 0.80
CA LEU A 15 -3.72 -3.07 1.21
C LEU A 15 -4.17 -3.63 2.57
N LEU A 16 -4.39 -4.94 2.64
CA LEU A 16 -4.69 -5.67 3.87
C LEU A 16 -3.52 -6.57 4.23
N HIS A 17 -2.95 -6.39 5.42
CA HIS A 17 -1.81 -7.18 5.90
C HIS A 17 -2.26 -8.20 6.95
N ALA A 18 -1.54 -9.31 7.03
CA ALA A 18 -1.65 -10.33 8.05
C ALA A 18 -0.26 -10.66 8.61
N GLY A 19 -0.20 -11.05 9.89
CA GLY A 19 1.05 -11.45 10.54
C GLY A 19 2.00 -10.31 10.92
N LEU A 20 1.57 -9.05 10.84
CA LEU A 20 2.28 -7.92 11.42
C LEU A 20 1.84 -7.71 12.88
N PRO A 21 2.74 -7.27 13.79
CA PRO A 21 2.35 -6.86 15.14
C PRO A 21 1.36 -5.71 15.12
N ASP A 22 0.46 -5.63 16.10
CA ASP A 22 -0.57 -4.58 16.18
C ASP A 22 0.03 -3.16 16.26
N ASP A 23 1.25 -3.04 16.77
CA ASP A 23 1.99 -1.79 16.95
C ASP A 23 3.02 -1.51 15.85
N PHE A 24 3.03 -2.24 14.73
CA PHE A 24 4.05 -2.05 13.67
C PHE A 24 4.08 -0.61 13.12
N ALA A 25 2.96 0.11 13.22
CA ALA A 25 2.84 1.50 12.78
C ALA A 25 3.42 2.54 13.78
N SER A 26 3.80 2.12 14.98
CA SER A 26 4.40 2.98 16.02
C SER A 26 5.74 2.45 16.55
N ALA A 27 5.98 1.14 16.52
CA ALA A 27 7.24 0.54 16.90
C ALA A 27 8.33 0.82 15.85
N LEU A 28 9.59 0.93 16.29
CA LEU A 28 10.76 0.95 15.41
C LEU A 28 11.18 -0.48 15.08
N GLY A 29 11.44 -0.79 13.81
CA GLY A 29 11.91 -2.12 13.44
C GLY A 29 11.57 -2.56 12.03
N GLN A 30 11.73 -3.88 11.81
CA GLN A 30 11.43 -4.54 10.55
C GLN A 30 10.61 -5.80 10.79
N TRP A 31 9.60 -6.00 9.94
CA TRP A 31 8.69 -7.14 10.01
C TRP A 31 8.46 -7.74 8.64
N LYS A 32 8.03 -9.00 8.66
CA LYS A 32 7.62 -9.74 7.47
C LYS A 32 6.28 -10.38 7.74
N GLY A 33 5.47 -10.48 6.71
CA GLY A 33 4.17 -11.10 6.78
C GLY A 33 3.62 -11.30 5.37
N ASP A 34 2.30 -11.35 5.28
CA ASP A 34 1.59 -11.51 4.03
C ASP A 34 0.60 -10.35 3.85
N CYS A 35 0.25 -10.04 2.61
CA CYS A 35 -0.83 -9.10 2.32
C CYS A 35 -1.65 -9.51 1.09
N VAL A 36 -2.86 -8.97 1.03
CA VAL A 36 -3.70 -8.99 -0.16
C VAL A 36 -4.11 -7.58 -0.52
N PHE A 37 -4.40 -7.37 -1.80
CA PHE A 37 -4.96 -6.11 -2.28
C PHE A 37 -6.44 -6.28 -2.54
N MET A 38 -7.22 -5.25 -2.23
CA MET A 38 -8.60 -5.10 -2.70
C MET A 38 -8.63 -3.92 -3.66
N ALA A 39 -9.09 -4.14 -4.89
CA ALA A 39 -9.26 -3.09 -5.90
C ALA A 39 -10.76 -2.78 -5.98
N LEU A 40 -11.18 -1.65 -5.40
CA LEU A 40 -12.57 -1.35 -5.12
C LEU A 40 -12.79 0.17 -5.27
N PRO A 41 -12.91 0.66 -6.52
CA PRO A 41 -13.06 2.09 -6.77
C PRO A 41 -14.46 2.54 -6.35
N ASN A 42 -14.58 3.79 -5.90
CA ASN A 42 -15.86 4.38 -5.48
C ASN A 42 -16.69 4.95 -6.64
N GLN A 43 -16.12 4.98 -7.84
CA GLN A 43 -16.69 5.58 -9.04
C GLN A 43 -16.35 4.73 -10.28
N THR A 44 -17.20 4.74 -11.30
CA THR A 44 -17.09 3.86 -12.47
C THR A 44 -15.98 4.27 -13.45
N GLU A 45 -15.71 5.55 -13.55
CA GLU A 45 -14.66 6.15 -14.37
C GLU A 45 -13.26 5.69 -13.94
N LEU A 46 -13.09 5.35 -12.66
CA LEU A 46 -11.83 4.88 -12.11
C LEU A 46 -11.48 3.46 -12.57
N PHE A 47 -12.39 2.70 -13.19
CA PHE A 47 -12.04 1.41 -13.80
C PHE A 47 -11.04 1.56 -14.95
N ASP A 48 -10.99 2.74 -15.58
CA ASP A 48 -10.03 3.04 -16.64
C ASP A 48 -8.73 3.66 -16.13
N ASP A 49 -8.66 4.07 -14.87
CA ASP A 49 -7.50 4.69 -14.24
C ASP A 49 -6.27 3.76 -14.23
N SER A 50 -5.11 4.32 -14.56
CA SER A 50 -3.87 3.53 -14.67
C SER A 50 -3.40 2.95 -13.33
N ALA A 51 -3.61 3.67 -12.23
CA ALA A 51 -3.33 3.24 -10.88
C ALA A 51 -4.28 2.11 -10.47
N PHE A 52 -5.58 2.26 -10.76
CA PHE A 52 -6.55 1.18 -10.55
C PHE A 52 -6.15 -0.10 -11.29
N ARG A 53 -5.76 0.01 -12.57
CA ARG A 53 -5.31 -1.15 -13.38
C ARG A 53 -4.08 -1.84 -12.77
N VAL A 54 -3.16 -1.10 -12.17
CA VAL A 54 -2.01 -1.69 -11.43
C VAL A 54 -2.50 -2.42 -10.18
N LEU A 55 -3.34 -1.78 -9.37
CA LEU A 55 -3.87 -2.37 -8.15
C LEU A 55 -4.70 -3.64 -8.44
N ALA A 56 -5.51 -3.63 -9.50
CA ALA A 56 -6.30 -4.78 -9.94
C ALA A 56 -5.42 -5.98 -10.33
N LYS A 57 -4.28 -5.75 -11.01
CA LYS A 57 -3.31 -6.82 -11.32
C LYS A 57 -2.72 -7.43 -10.04
N HIS A 58 -2.40 -6.60 -9.05
CA HIS A 58 -1.93 -7.10 -7.76
C HIS A 58 -3.04 -7.85 -7.00
N LYS A 59 -4.30 -7.40 -7.05
CA LYS A 59 -5.44 -8.18 -6.52
C LYS A 59 -5.53 -9.56 -7.19
N ASP A 60 -5.41 -9.63 -8.52
CA ASP A 60 -5.53 -10.88 -9.28
C ASP A 60 -4.33 -11.81 -9.09
N ALA A 61 -3.17 -11.29 -8.71
CA ALA A 61 -1.99 -12.08 -8.35
C ALA A 61 -2.11 -12.78 -6.98
N GLY A 62 -3.13 -12.45 -6.19
CA GLY A 62 -3.42 -13.09 -4.91
C GLY A 62 -2.55 -12.59 -3.75
N GLU A 63 -2.13 -13.51 -2.88
CA GLU A 63 -1.35 -13.20 -1.69
C GLU A 63 0.09 -12.78 -2.04
N HIS A 64 0.57 -11.71 -1.41
CA HIS A 64 1.91 -11.17 -1.54
C HIS A 64 2.68 -11.34 -0.25
N ARG A 65 3.99 -11.56 -0.36
CA ARG A 65 4.90 -11.42 0.79
C ARG A 65 5.13 -9.94 1.03
N ILE A 66 5.07 -9.50 2.28
CA ILE A 66 5.40 -8.12 2.65
C ILE A 66 6.65 -8.03 3.51
N VAL A 67 7.42 -6.97 3.28
CA VAL A 67 8.47 -6.49 4.18
C VAL A 67 8.09 -5.09 4.62
N VAL A 68 8.07 -4.85 5.92
CA VAL A 68 7.78 -3.55 6.53
C VAL A 68 9.00 -3.07 7.30
N SER A 69 9.35 -1.80 7.17
CA SER A 69 10.39 -1.13 7.95
C SER A 69 9.84 0.18 8.49
N ASN A 70 10.00 0.43 9.78
CA ASN A 70 9.66 1.70 10.40
C ASN A 70 10.91 2.28 11.08
N ASP A 71 11.34 3.45 10.62
CA ASP A 71 12.52 4.17 11.13
C ASP A 71 12.16 5.30 12.11
N GLY A 72 10.88 5.44 12.44
CA GLY A 72 10.36 6.48 13.33
C GLY A 72 9.89 7.74 12.62
N PHE A 73 10.14 7.86 11.32
CA PHE A 73 9.70 8.97 10.48
C PHE A 73 8.85 8.50 9.30
N THR A 74 9.14 7.31 8.78
CA THR A 74 8.45 6.72 7.64
C THR A 74 8.33 5.21 7.80
N ILE A 75 7.10 4.73 7.65
CA ILE A 75 6.82 3.30 7.47
C ILE A 75 6.95 3.00 5.98
N SER A 76 7.80 2.04 5.66
CA SER A 76 8.11 1.59 4.33
C SER A 76 7.64 0.16 4.15
N VAL A 77 6.80 -0.10 3.17
CA VAL A 77 6.26 -1.41 2.85
C VAL A 77 6.66 -1.78 1.44
N VAL A 78 7.13 -3.00 1.24
CA VAL A 78 7.29 -3.61 -0.08
C VAL A 78 6.48 -4.90 -0.11
N ALA A 79 5.49 -4.96 -1.00
CA ALA A 79 4.70 -6.15 -1.27
C ALA A 79 5.18 -6.82 -2.56
N THR A 80 5.49 -8.10 -2.50
CA THR A 80 6.02 -8.89 -3.62
C THR A 80 5.05 -10.02 -3.98
N ALA A 81 4.54 -9.98 -5.21
CA ALA A 81 3.65 -10.99 -5.77
C ALA A 81 4.38 -12.31 -6.04
N PRO A 82 3.67 -13.44 -6.21
CA PRO A 82 4.29 -14.72 -6.58
C PRO A 82 5.04 -14.68 -7.92
N ASN A 83 4.63 -13.81 -8.84
CA ASN A 83 5.30 -13.59 -10.13
C ASN A 83 6.48 -12.60 -10.05
N GLY A 84 6.81 -12.11 -8.85
CA GLY A 84 7.90 -11.17 -8.61
C GLY A 84 7.54 -9.69 -8.77
N ALA A 85 6.33 -9.33 -9.23
CA ALA A 85 5.91 -7.94 -9.32
C ALA A 85 5.86 -7.28 -7.94
N GLN A 86 6.36 -6.06 -7.83
CA GLN A 86 6.45 -5.36 -6.54
C GLN A 86 5.63 -4.06 -6.51
N LEU A 87 5.00 -3.83 -5.37
CA LEU A 87 4.32 -2.59 -5.02
C LEU A 87 4.98 -2.03 -3.74
N PHE A 88 5.28 -0.74 -3.74
CA PHE A 88 5.76 -0.04 -2.56
C PHE A 88 4.65 0.80 -1.92
N VAL A 89 4.73 0.97 -0.60
CA VAL A 89 4.00 1.99 0.14
C VAL A 89 4.98 2.73 1.06
N ARG A 90 4.91 4.06 1.09
CA ARG A 90 5.61 4.94 2.03
C ARG A 90 4.57 5.72 2.82
N LEU A 91 4.54 5.56 4.13
CA LEU A 91 3.67 6.29 5.05
C LEU A 91 4.54 7.14 5.98
N PRO A 92 4.73 8.45 5.70
CA PRO A 92 5.37 9.37 6.64
C PRO A 92 4.46 9.65 7.85
N ASP A 93 4.90 10.52 8.76
CA ASP A 93 4.08 11.05 9.86
C ASP A 93 2.95 12.00 9.44
N SER A 94 2.82 12.29 8.14
CA SER A 94 1.63 12.95 7.60
C SER A 94 0.50 11.95 7.31
N THR A 95 -0.71 12.47 7.10
CA THR A 95 -1.88 11.67 6.73
C THR A 95 -1.72 10.99 5.36
N LEU A 96 -0.97 11.61 4.45
CA LEU A 96 -0.89 11.20 3.05
C LEU A 96 0.52 10.75 2.70
N GLY A 97 0.65 9.46 2.45
CA GLY A 97 1.83 8.82 1.90
C GLY A 97 1.74 8.58 0.40
N ALA A 98 2.62 7.72 -0.09
CA ALA A 98 2.70 7.35 -1.50
C ALA A 98 2.62 5.83 -1.66
N TRP A 99 2.07 5.38 -2.77
CA TRP A 99 2.24 4.00 -3.22
C TRP A 99 2.47 3.95 -4.73
N GLY A 100 3.02 2.84 -5.19
CA GLY A 100 3.25 2.63 -6.61
C GLY A 100 4.03 1.37 -6.92
N LYS A 101 4.54 1.28 -8.15
CA LYS A 101 5.32 0.13 -8.62
C LYS A 101 6.78 0.27 -8.23
N LEU A 102 7.43 -0.85 -7.95
CA LEU A 102 8.86 -0.93 -7.74
C LEU A 102 9.47 -1.88 -8.78
N ASP A 103 10.22 -1.31 -9.72
CA ASP A 103 10.87 -2.03 -10.82
C ASP A 103 12.39 -1.77 -10.75
N ASP A 104 13.20 -2.81 -10.50
CA ASP A 104 14.68 -2.71 -10.42
C ASP A 104 15.19 -1.50 -9.60
N ALA A 105 14.66 -1.35 -8.38
CA ALA A 105 14.91 -0.24 -7.44
C ALA A 105 14.38 1.15 -7.86
N THR A 106 13.64 1.25 -8.96
CA THR A 106 12.96 2.47 -9.39
C THR A 106 11.52 2.48 -8.90
N GLU A 107 11.18 3.47 -8.06
CA GLU A 107 9.81 3.71 -7.61
C GLU A 107 9.05 4.56 -8.64
N THR A 108 7.93 4.06 -9.13
CA THR A 108 6.95 4.84 -9.91
C THR A 108 5.70 5.04 -9.08
N GLN A 109 5.51 6.24 -8.53
CA GLN A 109 4.31 6.57 -7.76
C GLN A 109 3.06 6.49 -8.65
N MET A 110 2.06 5.77 -8.18
CA MET A 110 0.77 5.60 -8.84
C MET A 110 -0.35 6.34 -8.10
N GLY A 111 -0.13 6.70 -6.83
CA GLY A 111 -1.10 7.47 -6.06
C GLY A 111 -0.71 7.63 -4.60
N HIS A 112 -1.72 7.82 -3.75
CA HIS A 112 -1.55 8.14 -2.34
C HIS A 112 -1.99 6.99 -1.43
N ALA A 113 -1.22 6.77 -0.36
CA ALA A 113 -1.55 5.80 0.67
C ALA A 113 -1.97 6.56 1.94
N VAL A 114 -3.13 6.24 2.50
CA VAL A 114 -3.68 6.99 3.63
C VAL A 114 -3.23 6.35 4.94
N ARG A 115 -2.60 7.16 5.81
CA ARG A 115 -2.32 6.75 7.18
C ARG A 115 -3.60 6.93 8.00
N VAL A 116 -4.22 5.81 8.39
CA VAL A 116 -5.36 5.84 9.32
C VAL A 116 -4.81 6.09 10.72
N THR A 117 -4.90 7.32 11.18
CA THR A 117 -4.67 7.64 12.60
C THR A 117 -5.99 7.47 13.32
N ASN A 118 -6.01 6.68 14.39
CA ASN A 118 -7.16 6.70 15.29
C ASN A 118 -7.18 8.10 15.94
N GLN A 119 -8.07 8.97 15.48
CA GLN A 119 -8.48 10.11 16.28
C GLN A 119 -9.30 9.54 17.43
N ASN A 120 -8.71 9.51 18.63
CA ASN A 120 -9.48 9.38 19.85
C ASN A 120 -10.26 10.69 20.01
N ASP A 121 -11.53 10.69 19.62
CA ASP A 121 -12.54 11.60 20.18
C ASP A 121 -12.99 11.09 21.56
#